data_AF-A0A098LHC2-F1
#
_entry.id   AF-A0A098LHC2-F1
#
_cell.length_a   1.000
_cell.length_b   1.000
_cell.length_c   1.000
_cell.angle_alpha   90.00
_cell.angle_beta   90.00
_cell.angle_gamma   90.00
#
_symmetry.space_group_name_H-M   'P 1'
#
loop_
_entity.id
_entity.type
_entity.pdbx_description
1 polymer ?
#
loop_
_entity_poly.entity_id
_entity_poly.type
_entity_poly.pdbx_seq_one_letter_code
_entity_poly.pdbx_strand_id
1 'polypeptide(L)'
;MKKIILLMFFCLLGTLGFSQAIPEKANTIVITLPDSNGVLDKVKEVFLEKDYTLKAGKGTSKVVTNPKTLKGGKTRVNLIAEIKGAEVWLSGNISIAAQDGMKIEYKGNKGTPIMDAWEELEKVAKAFGKKMKYEVK
;
A
#
# COMPACT_ATOMS: atom_id res chain seq x y z
N MET A 1 8.16 44.77 -29.23
CA MET A 1 8.44 43.33 -29.02
C MET A 1 9.14 43.13 -27.67
N LYS A 2 8.42 43.11 -26.54
CA LYS A 2 9.01 42.95 -25.18
C LYS A 2 8.02 42.31 -24.17
N LYS A 3 7.24 41.29 -24.58
CA LYS A 3 6.22 40.67 -23.71
C LYS A 3 6.17 39.13 -23.74
N ILE A 4 7.27 38.46 -24.10
CA ILE A 4 7.27 36.98 -24.24
C ILE A 4 8.14 36.28 -23.17
N ILE A 5 9.02 36.99 -22.47
CA ILE A 5 10.03 36.33 -21.61
C ILE A 5 9.52 35.98 -20.20
N LEU A 6 8.41 36.57 -19.73
CA LEU A 6 7.96 36.41 -18.34
C LEU A 6 7.04 35.19 -18.07
N LEU A 7 6.66 34.42 -19.10
CA LEU A 7 5.71 33.30 -18.93
C LEU A 7 6.36 31.94 -18.66
N MET A 8 7.67 31.79 -18.89
CA MET A 8 8.35 30.49 -18.75
C MET A 8 8.83 30.16 -17.33
N PHE A 9 8.90 31.15 -16.42
CA PHE A 9 9.38 30.90 -15.05
C PHE A 9 8.32 30.32 -14.10
N PHE A 10 7.03 30.36 -14.46
CA PHE A 10 5.95 29.85 -13.62
C PHE A 10 5.65 28.34 -13.83
N CYS A 11 6.24 27.71 -14.85
CA CYS A 11 6.02 26.28 -15.13
C CYS A 11 6.98 25.33 -14.38
N LEU A 12 7.96 25.84 -13.62
CA LEU A 12 8.97 25.02 -12.94
C LEU A 12 8.68 24.73 -11.46
N LEU A 13 7.63 25.32 -10.88
CA LEU A 13 7.28 25.13 -9.46
C LEU A 13 6.30 23.96 -9.20
N GLY A 14 5.91 23.21 -10.24
CA GLY A 14 4.79 22.26 -10.17
C GLY A 14 5.05 20.86 -9.62
N THR A 15 6.27 20.51 -9.20
CA THR A 15 6.56 19.14 -8.69
C THR A 15 7.33 19.14 -7.38
N LEU A 16 6.81 19.87 -6.38
CA LEU A 16 7.10 19.55 -4.99
C LEU A 16 6.41 18.22 -4.65
N GLY A 17 7.02 17.11 -5.07
CA GLY A 17 6.68 15.79 -4.58
C GLY A 17 6.98 15.77 -3.08
N PHE A 18 5.94 15.89 -2.26
CA PHE A 18 6.02 15.69 -0.82
C PHE A 18 6.43 14.24 -0.56
N SER A 19 7.73 14.00 -0.39
CA SER A 19 8.22 12.75 0.17
C SER A 19 7.91 12.79 1.66
N GLN A 20 6.77 12.24 2.05
CA GLN A 20 6.44 12.06 3.46
C GLN A 20 7.43 11.03 4.04
N ALA A 21 8.19 11.42 5.07
CA ALA A 21 9.05 10.48 5.78
C ALA A 21 8.21 9.34 6.35
N ILE A 22 8.60 8.09 6.08
CA ILE A 22 7.93 6.90 6.63
C ILE A 22 8.28 6.82 8.12
N PRO A 23 7.31 6.83 9.04
CA PRO A 23 7.57 6.66 10.47
C PRO A 23 8.25 5.33 10.76
N GLU A 24 9.13 5.31 11.77
CA GLU A 24 9.72 4.06 12.25
C GLU A 24 8.61 3.11 12.71
N LYS A 25 8.69 1.82 12.32
CA LYS A 25 7.70 0.79 12.65
C LYS A 25 6.29 1.08 12.12
N ALA A 26 6.15 1.95 11.12
CA ALA A 26 4.89 2.06 10.37
C ALA A 26 4.44 0.67 9.91
N ASN A 27 3.17 0.34 10.09
CA ASN A 27 2.65 -1.01 9.85
C ASN A 27 1.33 -1.01 9.08
N THR A 28 0.90 0.20 8.71
CA THR A 28 -0.29 0.45 7.91
C THR A 28 0.02 1.55 6.90
N ILE A 29 -0.38 1.34 5.65
CA ILE A 29 -0.39 2.36 4.61
C ILE A 29 -1.85 2.75 4.40
N VAL A 30 -2.19 4.01 4.62
CA VAL A 30 -3.54 4.52 4.38
C VAL A 30 -3.55 5.19 3.02
N ILE A 31 -4.42 4.70 2.13
CA ILE A 31 -4.62 5.21 0.79
C ILE A 31 -5.93 5.99 0.75
N THR A 32 -5.90 7.23 0.26
CA THR A 32 -7.09 8.06 0.06
C THR A 32 -7.50 8.04 -1.40
N LEU A 33 -8.67 7.49 -1.69
CA LEU A 33 -9.30 7.49 -3.01
C LEU A 33 -10.11 8.78 -3.24
N PRO A 34 -10.37 9.18 -4.49
CA PRO A 34 -11.10 10.41 -4.79
C PRO A 34 -12.55 10.41 -4.30
N ASP A 35 -13.18 9.23 -4.23
CA ASP A 35 -14.52 9.03 -3.71
C ASP A 35 -14.65 7.66 -3.01
N SER A 36 -15.78 7.43 -2.36
CA SER A 36 -16.09 6.19 -1.64
C SER A 36 -16.85 5.16 -2.48
N ASN A 37 -17.15 5.45 -3.74
CA ASN A 37 -17.94 4.56 -4.58
C ASN A 37 -17.04 3.50 -5.21
N GLY A 38 -17.44 2.23 -5.15
CA GLY A 38 -16.68 1.14 -5.76
C GLY A 38 -15.31 0.84 -5.12
N VAL A 39 -14.99 1.41 -3.95
CA VAL A 39 -13.71 1.16 -3.25
C VAL A 39 -13.48 -0.33 -3.00
N LEU A 40 -14.53 -1.05 -2.62
CA LEU A 40 -14.45 -2.50 -2.42
C LEU A 40 -14.03 -3.24 -3.69
N ASP A 41 -14.63 -2.89 -4.82
CA ASP A 41 -14.33 -3.52 -6.10
C ASP A 41 -12.93 -3.15 -6.56
N LYS A 42 -12.49 -1.90 -6.34
CA LYS A 42 -11.12 -1.49 -6.60
C LYS A 42 -10.10 -2.26 -5.76
N VAL A 43 -10.39 -2.49 -4.47
CA VAL A 43 -9.55 -3.32 -3.59
C VAL A 43 -9.42 -4.75 -4.12
N LYS A 44 -10.53 -5.36 -4.52
CA LYS A 44 -10.51 -6.71 -5.10
C LYS A 44 -9.74 -6.75 -6.41
N GLU A 45 -9.98 -5.80 -7.30
CA GLU A 45 -9.28 -5.67 -8.59
C GLU A 45 -7.77 -5.55 -8.37
N VAL A 46 -7.31 -4.62 -7.53
CA VAL A 46 -5.88 -4.41 -7.27
C VAL A 46 -5.23 -5.66 -6.67
N PHE A 47 -5.91 -6.35 -5.74
CA PHE A 47 -5.37 -7.61 -5.20
C PHE A 47 -5.24 -8.69 -6.28
N LEU A 48 -6.25 -8.85 -7.13
CA LEU A 48 -6.22 -9.82 -8.23
C LEU A 48 -5.14 -9.48 -9.27
N GLU A 49 -5.00 -8.20 -9.65
CA GLU A 49 -3.94 -7.71 -10.56
C GLU A 49 -2.53 -7.93 -10.01
N LYS A 50 -2.40 -8.00 -8.67
CA LYS A 50 -1.14 -8.30 -7.98
C LYS A 50 -1.00 -9.78 -7.63
N ASP A 51 -1.73 -10.66 -8.31
CA ASP A 51 -1.71 -12.12 -8.15
C ASP A 51 -2.05 -12.60 -6.72
N TYR A 52 -2.83 -11.84 -5.96
CA TYR A 52 -3.37 -12.31 -4.69
C TYR A 52 -4.71 -13.00 -4.90
N THR A 53 -4.92 -14.09 -4.18
CA THR A 53 -6.25 -14.69 -4.06
C THR A 53 -6.92 -14.18 -2.79
N LEU A 54 -8.23 -14.00 -2.85
CA LEU A 54 -9.01 -13.45 -1.74
C LEU A 54 -9.50 -14.57 -0.82
N LYS A 55 -9.46 -14.34 0.49
CA LYS A 55 -10.17 -15.18 1.45
C LYS A 55 -11.66 -14.90 1.35
N ALA A 56 -12.47 -15.95 1.44
CA ALA A 56 -13.91 -15.79 1.56
C ALA A 56 -14.22 -15.01 2.84
N GLY A 57 -14.99 -13.93 2.70
CA GLY A 57 -15.40 -13.05 3.79
C GLY A 57 -16.81 -12.53 3.54
N LYS A 58 -17.56 -12.30 4.62
CA LYS A 58 -18.96 -11.82 4.55
C LYS A 58 -19.09 -10.29 4.66
N GLY A 59 -17.99 -9.57 4.88
CA GLY A 59 -17.99 -8.12 5.14
C GLY A 59 -17.53 -7.29 3.95
N THR A 60 -18.13 -6.12 3.76
CA THR A 60 -17.73 -5.13 2.75
C THR A 60 -16.63 -4.18 3.25
N SER A 61 -16.39 -4.13 4.57
CA SER A 61 -15.42 -3.25 5.21
C SER A 61 -14.02 -3.84 5.33
N LYS A 62 -13.82 -5.12 4.99
CA LYS A 62 -12.54 -5.80 5.15
C LYS A 62 -12.33 -6.85 4.08
N VAL A 63 -11.22 -6.75 3.34
CA VAL A 63 -10.78 -7.74 2.36
C VAL A 63 -9.45 -8.31 2.82
N VAL A 64 -9.36 -9.63 2.88
CA VAL A 64 -8.15 -10.33 3.32
C VAL A 64 -7.71 -11.28 2.21
N THR A 65 -6.41 -11.38 1.95
CA THR A 65 -5.87 -12.31 0.95
C THR A 65 -5.43 -13.63 1.59
N ASN A 66 -5.33 -14.69 0.79
CA ASN A 66 -4.60 -15.87 1.18
C ASN A 66 -3.08 -15.57 1.18
N PRO A 67 -2.28 -16.30 1.98
CA PRO A 67 -0.84 -16.12 1.96
C PRO A 67 -0.25 -16.41 0.58
N LYS A 68 0.47 -15.43 0.02
CA LYS A 68 1.21 -15.51 -1.23
C LYS A 68 2.72 -15.55 -0.94
N THR A 69 3.45 -16.43 -1.61
CA THR A 69 4.92 -16.44 -1.54
C THR A 69 5.49 -15.33 -2.42
N LEU A 70 6.38 -14.51 -1.87
CA LEU A 70 7.04 -13.44 -2.63
C LEU A 70 8.05 -14.02 -3.63
N LYS A 71 8.24 -13.32 -4.77
CA LYS A 71 9.24 -13.73 -5.77
C LYS A 71 10.64 -13.65 -5.17
N GLY A 72 11.43 -14.71 -5.33
CA GLY A 72 12.84 -14.73 -4.90
C GLY A 72 13.09 -15.23 -3.47
N GLY A 73 12.08 -15.73 -2.75
CA GLY A 73 12.30 -16.19 -1.37
C GLY A 73 11.28 -17.17 -0.80
N LYS A 74 11.38 -17.38 0.51
CA LYS A 74 10.47 -18.22 1.33
C LYS A 74 9.44 -17.37 2.10
N THR A 75 9.50 -16.05 1.98
CA THR A 75 8.59 -15.12 2.67
C THR A 75 7.19 -15.26 2.09
N ARG A 76 6.22 -15.59 2.95
CA ARG A 76 4.80 -15.63 2.59
C ARG A 76 4.11 -14.47 3.27
N VAL A 77 3.28 -13.74 2.54
CA VAL A 77 2.53 -12.61 3.08
C VAL A 77 1.04 -12.75 2.80
N ASN A 78 0.22 -12.36 3.76
CA ASN A 78 -1.19 -12.09 3.53
C ASN A 78 -1.46 -10.61 3.79
N LEU A 79 -2.25 -9.99 2.93
CA LEU A 79 -2.59 -8.59 3.01
C LEU A 79 -4.02 -8.43 3.52
N ILE A 80 -4.26 -7.30 4.17
CA ILE A 80 -5.51 -6.93 4.79
C ILE A 80 -5.80 -5.48 4.39
N ALA A 81 -6.91 -5.27 3.69
CA ALA A 81 -7.43 -3.94 3.40
C ALA A 81 -8.69 -3.72 4.25
N GLU A 82 -8.65 -2.73 5.15
CA GLU A 82 -9.84 -2.23 5.86
C GLU A 82 -10.35 -0.99 5.14
N ILE A 83 -11.63 -0.98 4.76
CA ILE A 83 -12.27 0.08 3.99
C ILE A 83 -13.05 0.98 4.95
N LYS A 84 -12.73 2.28 4.94
CA LYS A 84 -13.37 3.32 5.76
C LYS A 84 -13.74 4.52 4.88
N GLY A 85 -14.93 4.47 4.29
CA GLY A 85 -15.37 5.49 3.33
C GLY A 85 -14.47 5.48 2.09
N ALA A 86 -13.80 6.61 1.81
CA ALA A 86 -12.84 6.75 0.71
C ALA A 86 -11.41 6.32 1.10
N GLU A 87 -11.17 5.91 2.35
CA GLU A 87 -9.86 5.44 2.79
C GLU A 87 -9.75 3.92 2.76
N VAL A 88 -8.62 3.43 2.27
CA VAL A 88 -8.20 2.03 2.34
C VAL A 88 -7.00 1.94 3.27
N TRP A 89 -7.17 1.23 4.38
CA TRP A 89 -6.14 0.99 5.37
C TRP A 89 -5.50 -0.36 5.06
N LEU A 90 -4.36 -0.32 4.37
CA LEU A 90 -3.65 -1.50 3.92
C LEU A 90 -2.58 -1.91 4.93
N SER A 91 -2.65 -3.17 5.38
CA SER A 91 -1.69 -3.79 6.28
C SER A 91 -1.45 -5.24 5.84
N GLY A 92 -0.58 -5.96 6.54
CA GLY A 92 -0.38 -7.37 6.25
C GLY A 92 0.43 -8.08 7.32
N ASN A 93 0.50 -9.40 7.18
CA ASN A 93 1.29 -10.26 8.04
C ASN A 93 2.20 -11.16 7.19
N ILE A 94 3.38 -11.44 7.71
CA ILE A 94 4.26 -12.51 7.27
C ILE A 94 3.70 -13.81 7.85
N SER A 95 3.27 -14.71 6.97
CA SER A 95 2.74 -16.01 7.33
C SER A 95 3.88 -17.00 7.56
N ILE A 96 4.00 -17.47 8.78
CA ILE A 96 4.87 -18.57 9.18
C ILE A 96 3.96 -19.81 9.32
N ALA A 97 4.37 -20.94 8.76
CA ALA A 97 3.56 -22.15 8.85
C ALA A 97 3.31 -22.54 10.31
N ALA A 98 2.06 -22.82 10.66
CA ALA A 98 1.62 -23.24 12.00
C ALA A 98 1.80 -22.22 13.14
N GLN A 99 2.02 -20.93 12.84
CA GLN A 99 2.12 -19.87 13.86
C GLN A 99 1.28 -18.65 13.48
N ASP A 100 0.90 -17.87 14.49
CA ASP A 100 0.35 -16.54 14.29
C ASP A 100 1.38 -15.68 13.54
N GLY A 101 0.97 -15.15 12.38
CA GLY A 101 1.86 -14.41 11.50
C GLY A 101 2.42 -13.14 12.14
N MET A 102 3.63 -12.75 11.76
CA MET A 102 4.26 -11.51 12.22
C MET A 102 3.70 -10.31 11.44
N LYS A 103 3.30 -9.23 12.12
CA LYS A 103 2.84 -8.01 11.44
C LYS A 103 3.97 -7.44 10.57
N ILE A 104 3.62 -6.99 9.36
CA ILE A 104 4.56 -6.28 8.47
C ILE A 104 4.76 -4.88 9.05
N GLU A 105 6.02 -4.51 9.28
CA GLU A 105 6.39 -3.20 9.82
C GLU A 105 7.58 -2.66 9.04
N TYR A 106 7.65 -1.34 8.87
CA TYR A 106 8.80 -0.64 8.34
C TYR A 106 9.93 -0.65 9.37
N LYS A 107 10.66 -1.76 9.39
CA LYS A 107 11.83 -1.97 10.25
C LYS A 107 12.80 -2.95 9.61
N GLY A 108 14.06 -2.84 10.02
CA GLY A 108 15.12 -3.75 9.58
C GLY A 108 15.83 -3.30 8.30
N ASN A 109 16.76 -4.13 7.86
CA ASN A 109 17.62 -3.85 6.72
C ASN A 109 17.04 -4.40 5.42
N LYS A 110 17.47 -3.83 4.28
CA LYS A 110 17.13 -4.35 2.95
C LYS A 110 17.56 -5.82 2.81
N GLY A 111 16.72 -6.63 2.16
CA GLY A 111 16.95 -8.07 1.97
C GLY A 111 16.60 -8.93 3.18
N THR A 112 16.00 -8.35 4.23
CA THR A 112 15.38 -9.11 5.31
C THR A 112 13.93 -9.46 4.94
N PRO A 113 13.37 -10.59 5.40
CA PRO A 113 11.99 -10.99 5.09
C PRO A 113 10.94 -9.92 5.43
N ILE A 114 11.19 -9.12 6.47
CA ILE A 114 10.29 -8.05 6.88
C ILE A 114 10.34 -6.84 5.94
N MET A 115 11.53 -6.48 5.46
CA MET A 115 11.67 -5.40 4.49
C MET A 115 11.13 -5.84 3.12
N ASP A 116 11.35 -7.08 2.71
CA ASP A 116 10.76 -7.63 1.47
C ASP A 116 9.22 -7.61 1.53
N ALA A 117 8.65 -7.95 2.70
CA ALA A 117 7.22 -7.88 2.93
C ALA A 117 6.69 -6.44 2.93
N TRP A 118 7.45 -5.50 3.48
CA TRP A 118 7.13 -4.07 3.43
C TRP A 118 7.18 -3.52 2.00
N GLU A 119 8.23 -3.83 1.23
CA GLU A 119 8.36 -3.41 -0.17
C GLU A 119 7.21 -3.95 -1.02
N GLU A 120 6.76 -5.18 -0.77
CA GLU A 120 5.55 -5.71 -1.42
C GLU A 120 4.28 -4.97 -0.97
N LEU A 121 4.12 -4.68 0.32
CA LEU A 121 2.99 -3.89 0.83
C LEU A 121 2.92 -2.52 0.16
N GLU A 122 4.06 -1.83 0.04
CA GLU A 122 4.18 -0.52 -0.60
C GLU A 122 3.89 -0.60 -2.11
N LYS A 123 4.39 -1.65 -2.78
CA LYS A 123 4.12 -1.91 -4.20
C LYS A 123 2.63 -2.13 -4.46
N VAL A 124 1.93 -2.83 -3.57
CA VAL A 124 0.47 -3.01 -3.66
C VAL A 124 -0.24 -1.69 -3.37
N ALA A 125 0.18 -0.94 -2.35
CA ALA A 125 -0.39 0.37 -2.03
C ALA A 125 -0.30 1.35 -3.23
N LYS A 126 0.85 1.41 -3.90
CA LYS A 126 1.08 2.24 -5.09
C LYS A 126 0.13 1.93 -6.25
N ALA A 127 -0.42 0.72 -6.33
CA ALA A 127 -1.37 0.34 -7.36
C ALA A 127 -2.78 0.95 -7.13
N PHE A 128 -3.09 1.41 -5.92
CA PHE A 128 -4.32 2.12 -5.62
C PHE A 128 -4.27 3.60 -6.03
N GLY A 129 -3.08 4.20 -6.07
CA GLY A 129 -2.90 5.60 -6.44
C GLY A 129 -1.74 6.28 -5.70
N LYS A 130 -1.61 7.59 -5.90
CA LYS A 130 -0.47 8.39 -5.38
C LYS A 130 -0.71 9.00 -3.99
N LYS A 131 -1.96 9.10 -3.53
CA LYS A 131 -2.29 9.71 -2.22
C LYS A 131 -2.22 8.64 -1.12
N MET A 132 -1.08 8.54 -0.47
CA MET A 132 -0.83 7.59 0.62
C MET A 132 -0.19 8.30 1.81
N LYS A 133 -0.49 7.82 3.02
CA LYS A 133 0.21 8.17 4.26
C LYS A 133 0.58 6.90 5.02
N TYR A 134 1.57 6.99 5.90
CA TYR A 134 2.07 5.87 6.69
C TYR A 134 1.71 6.05 8.16
N GLU A 135 1.21 4.98 8.81
CA GLU A 135 0.78 5.01 10.20
C GLU A 135 1.32 3.83 11.02
N VAL A 136 1.48 4.05 12.32
CA VAL A 136 1.76 3.02 13.33
C VAL A 136 0.44 2.71 14.05
N LYS A 137 -0.07 1.48 13.92
CA LYS A 137 -1.35 1.04 14.49
C LYS A 137 -1.20 -0.20 15.37
#